data_AF-A0A7C6I329-F1
#
_entry.id   AF-A0A7C6I329-F1
#
_cell.length_a   1.000
_cell.length_b   1.000
_cell.length_c   1.000
_cell.angle_alpha   90.00
_cell.angle_beta   90.00
_cell.angle_gamma   90.00
#
_symmetry.space_group_name_H-M   'P 1'
#
loop_
_entity.id
_entity.type
_entity.pdbx_description
1 polymer ?
#
loop_
_entity_poly.entity_id
_entity_poly.type
_entity_poly.pdbx_seq_one_letter_code
_entity_poly.pdbx_strand_id
1 'polypeptide(L)'
;DIKNLFYINNHPNKEIEVHPFLYKSLKDAYKYMIESDGKYNLFAGELYYYWVRVLELGYADPLDNPLELNIILSRLDDYKNGKYDLIFNDDNNGVTFYVEKNYDIELIEINLQFLGQAYVIDEIKDYLISMGQSKGMVYSTYYSFFCYFR
;
A
#
# COMPACT_ATOMS: atom_id res chain seq x y z
N ASP A 1 5.73 20.50 -1.47
CA ASP A 1 5.74 19.19 -2.16
C ASP A 1 4.82 18.22 -1.47
N ILE A 2 3.99 17.52 -2.26
CA ILE A 2 3.09 16.49 -1.74
C ILE A 2 3.94 15.24 -1.47
N LYS A 3 4.10 14.90 -0.19
CA LYS A 3 4.78 13.68 0.23
C LYS A 3 3.78 12.52 0.15
N ASN A 4 3.83 11.78 -0.96
CA ASN A 4 2.96 10.65 -1.29
C ASN A 4 3.72 9.31 -1.16
N LEU A 5 3.06 8.18 -1.50
CA LEU A 5 3.69 6.85 -1.47
C LEU A 5 5.00 6.78 -2.27
N PHE A 6 5.01 7.35 -3.48
CA PHE A 6 6.22 7.41 -4.32
C PHE A 6 7.37 8.10 -3.58
N TYR A 7 7.10 9.22 -2.88
CA TYR A 7 8.12 9.90 -2.09
C TYR A 7 8.63 9.01 -0.94
N ILE A 8 7.76 8.28 -0.23
CA ILE A 8 8.17 7.36 0.84
C ILE A 8 9.06 6.23 0.30
N ASN A 9 8.63 5.57 -0.78
CA ASN A 9 9.36 4.46 -1.41
C ASN A 9 10.77 4.87 -1.86
N ASN A 10 10.94 6.11 -2.33
CA ASN A 10 12.23 6.64 -2.79
C ASN A 10 13.10 7.26 -1.69
N HIS A 11 12.64 7.27 -0.44
CA HIS A 11 13.40 7.80 0.70
C HIS A 11 13.36 6.84 1.89
N PRO A 12 13.86 5.60 1.74
CA PRO A 12 13.93 4.65 2.84
C PRO A 12 14.81 5.18 3.98
N ASN A 13 14.53 4.72 5.20
CA ASN A 13 15.21 5.08 6.44
C ASN A 13 15.13 6.58 6.81
N LYS A 14 14.24 7.34 6.17
CA LYS A 14 13.95 8.74 6.49
C LYS A 14 12.55 8.84 7.07
N GLU A 15 12.42 9.57 8.18
CA GLU A 15 11.11 9.96 8.69
C GLU A 15 10.49 11.05 7.82
N ILE A 16 9.25 10.80 7.38
CA ILE A 16 8.52 11.65 6.45
C ILE A 16 7.16 11.95 7.07
N GLU A 17 6.97 13.18 7.54
CA GLU A 17 5.64 13.70 7.88
C GLU A 17 4.77 13.74 6.62
N VAL A 18 3.63 13.05 6.64
CA VAL A 18 2.68 12.98 5.52
C VAL A 18 1.32 13.55 5.90
N HIS A 19 0.44 13.70 4.90
CA HIS A 19 -0.94 14.12 5.15
C HIS A 19 -1.66 13.10 6.07
N PRO A 20 -2.51 13.55 7.02
CA PRO A 20 -3.20 12.66 7.97
C PRO A 20 -3.97 11.51 7.32
N PHE A 21 -4.61 11.77 6.18
CA PHE A 21 -5.28 10.72 5.38
C PHE A 21 -4.30 9.59 5.00
N LEU A 22 -3.17 9.92 4.38
CA LEU A 22 -2.19 8.93 3.96
C LEU A 22 -1.60 8.18 5.16
N TYR A 23 -1.31 8.91 6.25
CA TYR A 23 -0.85 8.31 7.50
C TYR A 23 -1.83 7.25 8.02
N LYS A 24 -3.10 7.61 8.17
CA LYS A 24 -4.16 6.71 8.64
C LYS A 24 -4.32 5.50 7.70
N SER A 25 -4.39 5.73 6.39
CA SER A 25 -4.52 4.64 5.41
C SER A 25 -3.35 3.66 5.46
N LEU A 26 -2.12 4.15 5.60
CA LEU A 26 -0.93 3.32 5.74
C LEU A 26 -0.94 2.53 7.06
N LYS A 27 -1.28 3.19 8.17
CA LYS A 27 -1.33 2.56 9.49
C LYS A 27 -2.39 1.46 9.56
N ASP A 28 -3.57 1.71 9.02
CA ASP A 28 -4.66 0.74 8.96
C ASP A 28 -4.32 -0.43 8.03
N ALA A 29 -3.76 -0.16 6.84
CA ALA A 29 -3.35 -1.20 5.89
C ALA A 29 -2.22 -2.07 6.45
N TYR A 30 -1.21 -1.45 7.06
CA TYR A 30 -0.11 -2.16 7.69
C TYR A 30 -0.61 -3.03 8.85
N LYS A 31 -1.48 -2.51 9.72
CA LYS A 31 -2.12 -3.29 10.77
C LYS A 31 -2.87 -4.51 10.21
N TYR A 32 -3.66 -4.33 9.16
CA TYR A 32 -4.39 -5.42 8.51
C TYR A 32 -3.44 -6.47 7.89
N MET A 33 -2.31 -6.06 7.30
CA MET A 33 -1.27 -6.99 6.84
C MET A 33 -0.73 -7.84 7.99
N ILE A 34 -0.39 -7.23 9.13
CA ILE A 34 0.09 -7.97 10.30
C ILE A 34 -0.97 -8.93 10.84
N GLU A 35 -2.21 -8.46 11.04
CA GLU A 35 -3.31 -9.26 11.58
C GLU A 35 -3.75 -10.41 10.64
N SER A 36 -3.53 -10.25 9.34
CA SER A 36 -3.81 -11.27 8.33
C SER A 36 -2.65 -12.22 8.04
N ASP A 37 -1.53 -12.10 8.78
CA ASP A 37 -0.28 -12.86 8.57
C ASP A 37 0.26 -12.74 7.13
N GLY A 38 0.18 -11.53 6.56
CA GLY A 38 0.69 -11.22 5.23
C GLY A 38 -0.20 -11.66 4.07
N LYS A 39 -1.40 -12.21 4.31
CA LYS A 39 -2.36 -12.57 3.24
C LYS A 39 -2.76 -11.35 2.40
N TYR A 40 -2.92 -10.20 3.05
CA TYR A 40 -2.76 -8.91 2.41
C TYR A 40 -1.35 -8.42 2.72
N ASN A 41 -0.61 -7.97 1.70
CA ASN A 41 0.76 -7.49 1.88
C ASN A 41 0.89 -6.09 1.29
N LEU A 42 1.12 -5.10 2.17
CA LEU A 42 1.30 -3.69 1.81
C LEU A 42 2.57 -3.47 0.95
N PHE A 43 3.53 -4.39 1.04
CA PHE A 43 4.81 -4.32 0.35
C PHE A 43 4.82 -5.01 -1.02
N ALA A 44 3.66 -5.49 -1.48
CA ALA A 44 3.50 -6.22 -2.74
C ALA A 44 3.41 -5.32 -3.99
N GLY A 45 3.92 -4.09 -3.94
CA GLY A 45 3.89 -3.18 -5.10
C GLY A 45 4.60 -3.74 -6.32
N GLU A 46 5.79 -4.32 -6.14
CA GLU A 46 6.54 -4.94 -7.24
C GLU A 46 5.85 -6.18 -7.82
N LEU A 47 5.15 -6.96 -6.98
CA LEU A 47 4.32 -8.05 -7.47
C LEU A 47 3.17 -7.53 -8.35
N TYR A 48 2.53 -6.43 -7.95
CA TYR A 48 1.53 -5.77 -8.77
C TYR A 48 2.11 -5.30 -10.11
N TYR A 49 3.25 -4.60 -10.10
CA TYR A 49 3.88 -4.13 -11.33
C TYR A 49 4.36 -5.26 -12.23
N TYR A 50 4.86 -6.36 -11.67
CA TYR A 50 5.19 -7.56 -12.42
C TYR A 50 3.99 -8.05 -13.26
N TRP A 51 2.82 -8.20 -12.63
CA TRP A 51 1.61 -8.64 -13.34
C TRP A 51 1.10 -7.62 -14.35
N VAL A 52 1.23 -6.33 -14.08
CA VAL A 52 0.94 -5.28 -15.08
C VAL A 52 1.84 -5.45 -16.31
N ARG A 53 3.14 -5.68 -16.13
CA ARG A 53 4.08 -5.93 -17.24
C ARG A 53 3.68 -7.16 -18.06
N VAL A 54 3.29 -8.25 -17.42
CA VAL A 54 2.85 -9.49 -18.10
C VAL A 54 1.54 -9.26 -18.86
N LEU A 55 0.51 -8.76 -18.19
CA LEU A 55 -0.85 -8.70 -18.74
C LEU A 55 -1.05 -7.55 -19.73
N GLU A 56 -0.45 -6.39 -19.47
CA GLU A 56 -0.69 -5.17 -20.25
C GLU A 56 0.43 -4.87 -21.25
N LEU A 57 1.67 -5.24 -20.93
CA LEU A 57 2.83 -4.93 -21.77
C LEU A 57 3.37 -6.14 -22.55
N GLY A 58 2.75 -7.32 -22.41
CA GLY A 58 3.09 -8.51 -23.17
C GLY A 58 4.46 -9.11 -22.83
N TYR A 59 4.91 -8.97 -21.57
CA TYR A 59 6.10 -9.66 -21.08
C TYR A 59 5.91 -11.18 -21.12
N ALA A 60 7.02 -11.92 -21.14
CA ALA A 60 7.00 -13.38 -21.15
C ALA A 60 6.16 -13.93 -20.00
N ASP A 61 5.39 -14.97 -20.27
CA ASP A 61 4.55 -15.62 -19.26
C ASP A 61 5.45 -16.13 -18.12
N PRO A 62 5.13 -15.88 -16.83
CA PRO A 62 5.84 -16.46 -15.70
C PRO A 62 6.00 -17.99 -15.79
N LEU A 63 5.12 -18.69 -16.50
CA LEU A 63 5.23 -20.12 -16.75
C LEU A 63 6.45 -20.48 -17.62
N ASP A 64 6.92 -19.55 -18.47
CA ASP A 64 8.10 -19.73 -19.32
C ASP A 64 9.40 -19.33 -18.59
N ASN A 65 9.35 -18.32 -17.71
CA ASN A 65 10.50 -17.91 -16.89
C ASN A 65 10.05 -17.28 -15.55
N PRO A 66 9.96 -18.08 -14.46
CA PRO A 66 9.46 -17.60 -13.18
C PRO A 66 10.53 -16.94 -12.31
N LEU A 67 11.76 -16.73 -12.80
CA LEU A 67 12.89 -16.30 -11.96
C LEU A 67 12.60 -14.99 -11.22
N GLU A 68 12.18 -13.95 -11.93
CA GLU A 68 11.87 -12.64 -11.34
C GLU A 68 10.72 -12.75 -10.32
N LEU A 69 9.63 -13.43 -10.69
CA LEU A 69 8.48 -13.67 -9.81
C LEU A 69 8.89 -14.38 -8.51
N ASN A 70 9.71 -15.43 -8.61
CA ASN A 70 10.18 -16.18 -7.45
C ASN A 70 11.06 -15.32 -6.53
N ILE A 71 11.88 -14.43 -7.09
CA ILE A 71 12.69 -13.51 -6.28
C ILE A 71 11.77 -12.53 -5.54
N ILE A 72 10.79 -11.92 -6.21
CA ILE A 72 9.82 -11.02 -5.57
C ILE A 72 9.09 -11.75 -4.43
N LEU A 73 8.51 -12.92 -4.71
CA LEU A 73 7.76 -13.71 -3.72
C LEU A 73 8.63 -14.12 -2.53
N SER A 74 9.90 -14.46 -2.75
CA SER A 74 10.82 -14.84 -1.67
C SER A 74 11.09 -13.70 -0.67
N ARG A 75 10.92 -12.45 -1.09
CA ARG A 75 11.20 -11.27 -0.27
C ARG A 75 9.98 -10.73 0.47
N LEU A 76 8.75 -11.04 0.03
CA LEU A 76 7.52 -10.45 0.58
C LEU A 76 7.30 -10.68 2.08
N ASP A 77 7.87 -11.75 2.63
CA ASP A 77 7.77 -12.10 4.06
C ASP A 77 8.99 -11.65 4.88
N ASP A 78 9.99 -11.01 4.27
CA ASP A 78 11.22 -10.62 4.98
C ASP A 78 10.97 -9.53 6.04
N TYR A 79 9.81 -8.85 6.00
CA TYR A 79 9.36 -7.98 7.10
C TYR A 79 9.22 -8.73 8.43
N LYS A 80 8.84 -10.03 8.39
CA LYS A 80 8.75 -10.88 9.59
C LYS A 80 10.11 -11.08 10.27
N ASN A 81 11.19 -10.94 9.49
CA ASN A 81 12.57 -11.05 9.94
C ASN A 81 13.24 -9.68 10.15
N GLY A 82 12.48 -8.58 10.08
CA GLY A 82 12.98 -7.22 10.29
C GLY A 82 13.89 -6.69 9.18
N LYS A 83 13.83 -7.26 7.96
CA LYS A 83 14.61 -6.74 6.83
C LYS A 83 14.09 -5.42 6.29
N TYR A 84 12.79 -5.20 6.40
CA TYR A 84 12.16 -3.93 6.14
C TYR A 84 10.90 -3.81 6.99
N ASP A 85 10.47 -2.59 7.24
CA ASP A 85 9.28 -2.33 8.06
C ASP A 85 8.67 -0.95 7.76
N LEU A 86 7.46 -0.71 8.24
CA LEU A 86 6.84 0.60 8.22
C LEU A 86 6.66 1.11 9.67
N ILE A 87 7.43 2.13 10.02
CA ILE A 87 7.44 2.70 11.37
C ILE A 87 6.61 3.98 11.37
N PHE A 88 5.76 4.13 12.38
CA PHE A 88 4.81 5.23 12.52
C PHE A 88 5.14 6.10 13.74
N ASN A 89 5.17 7.41 13.53
CA ASN A 89 5.27 8.43 14.58
C ASN A 89 3.91 9.13 14.72
N ASP A 90 3.25 8.93 15.86
CA ASP A 90 1.92 9.47 16.15
C ASP A 90 1.94 10.98 16.46
N ASP A 91 3.08 11.54 16.89
CA ASP A 91 3.17 12.94 17.31
C ASP A 91 3.07 13.92 16.12
N ASN A 92 3.47 13.48 14.93
CA ASN A 92 3.58 14.33 13.74
C ASN A 92 3.07 13.66 12.45
N ASN A 93 2.32 12.56 12.53
CA ASN A 93 1.95 11.75 11.35
C ASN A 93 3.17 11.33 10.50
N GLY A 94 4.29 11.02 11.16
CA GLY A 94 5.54 10.62 10.53
C GLY A 94 5.52 9.15 10.12
N VAL A 95 6.01 8.87 8.91
CA VAL A 95 6.17 7.51 8.39
C VAL A 95 7.62 7.29 8.00
N THR A 96 8.20 6.16 8.39
CA THR A 96 9.53 5.72 7.94
C THR A 96 9.42 4.34 7.30
N PHE A 97 9.77 4.25 6.02
CA PHE A 97 10.02 2.95 5.39
C PHE A 97 11.41 2.48 5.80
N TYR A 98 11.47 1.67 6.85
CA TYR A 98 12.72 1.12 7.35
C TYR A 98 13.22 0.01 6.43
N VAL A 99 14.52 0.01 6.17
CA VAL A 99 15.21 -1.02 5.37
C VAL A 99 16.54 -1.35 6.05
N GLU A 100 16.79 -2.63 6.33
CA GLU A 100 18.04 -3.11 6.89
C GLU A 100 19.21 -2.73 5.99
N LYS A 101 20.35 -2.39 6.61
CA LYS A 101 21.56 -2.04 5.89
C LYS A 101 21.99 -3.17 4.96
N ASN A 102 22.26 -2.82 3.70
CA ASN A 102 22.63 -3.74 2.61
C ASN A 102 21.52 -4.69 2.15
N TYR A 103 20.27 -4.49 2.59
CA TYR A 103 19.13 -5.18 2.00
C TYR A 103 18.78 -4.55 0.65
N ASP A 104 18.59 -5.39 -0.35
CA ASP A 104 18.21 -4.97 -1.70
C ASP A 104 16.70 -4.72 -1.75
N ILE A 105 16.33 -3.44 -1.77
CA ILE A 105 14.94 -2.99 -1.70
C ILE A 105 14.28 -2.84 -3.07
N GLU A 106 15.02 -3.00 -4.18
CA GLU A 106 14.50 -2.75 -5.53
C GLU A 106 13.29 -3.65 -5.90
N LEU A 107 13.04 -4.69 -5.13
CA LEU A 107 11.94 -5.65 -5.34
C LEU A 107 10.82 -5.54 -4.29
N ILE A 108 10.81 -4.49 -3.48
CA ILE A 108 9.81 -4.25 -2.44
C ILE A 108 9.33 -2.81 -2.50
N GLU A 109 8.02 -2.63 -2.65
CA GLU A 109 7.42 -1.30 -2.75
C GLU A 109 6.12 -1.24 -1.91
N ILE A 110 5.99 -0.18 -1.10
CA ILE A 110 4.75 0.12 -0.37
C ILE A 110 3.68 0.52 -1.38
N ASN A 111 2.58 -0.21 -1.40
CA ASN A 111 1.52 0.00 -2.38
C ASN A 111 0.12 -0.23 -1.78
N LEU A 112 -0.76 0.75 -1.96
CA LEU A 112 -2.15 0.70 -1.48
C LEU A 112 -3.15 0.21 -2.54
N GLN A 113 -2.77 -0.30 -3.70
CA GLN A 113 -3.66 -0.54 -4.84
C GLN A 113 -4.93 -1.34 -4.48
N PHE A 114 -4.82 -2.33 -3.60
CA PHE A 114 -5.94 -3.19 -3.20
C PHE A 114 -6.93 -2.53 -2.21
N LEU A 115 -6.46 -1.61 -1.35
CA LEU A 115 -7.30 -0.96 -0.31
C LEU A 115 -7.48 0.55 -0.51
N GLY A 116 -6.68 1.16 -1.39
CA GLY A 116 -6.61 2.60 -1.59
C GLY A 116 -7.95 3.17 -2.05
N GLN A 117 -8.68 2.45 -2.90
CA GLN A 117 -10.02 2.87 -3.31
C GLN A 117 -11.04 2.81 -2.17
N ALA A 118 -10.95 1.81 -1.29
CA ALA A 118 -11.81 1.73 -0.11
C ALA A 118 -11.56 2.92 0.83
N TYR A 119 -10.29 3.28 1.07
CA TYR A 119 -9.94 4.45 1.89
C TYR A 119 -10.45 5.77 1.28
N VAL A 120 -10.32 5.95 -0.04
CA VAL A 120 -10.85 7.14 -0.71
C VAL A 120 -12.38 7.20 -0.62
N ILE A 121 -13.07 6.07 -0.76
CA ILE A 121 -14.53 6.00 -0.61
C ILE A 121 -14.95 6.40 0.81
N ASP A 122 -14.22 5.94 1.84
CA ASP A 122 -14.48 6.33 3.22
C ASP A 122 -14.28 7.83 3.45
N GLU A 123 -13.25 8.44 2.85
CA GLU A 123 -13.02 9.89 2.93
C GLU A 123 -14.16 10.68 2.25
N ILE A 124 -14.61 10.23 1.07
CA ILE A 124 -15.74 10.85 0.36
C ILE A 124 -17.03 10.73 1.19
N LYS A 125 -17.27 9.57 1.80
CA LYS A 125 -18.40 9.36 2.71
C LYS A 125 -18.36 10.34 3.88
N ASP A 126 -17.22 10.45 4.56
CA ASP A 126 -17.06 11.37 5.70
C ASP A 126 -17.26 12.83 5.27
N TYR A 127 -16.75 13.21 4.09
CA TYR A 127 -16.99 14.52 3.51
C TYR A 127 -18.48 14.79 3.23
N LEU A 128 -19.21 13.83 2.64
CA LEU A 128 -20.65 13.96 2.40
C LEU A 128 -21.44 14.13 3.71
N ILE A 129 -21.09 13.36 4.75
CA ILE A 129 -21.69 13.49 6.09
C ILE A 129 -21.42 14.88 6.66
N SER A 130 -20.20 15.40 6.51
CA SER A 130 -19.84 16.76 6.97
C SER A 130 -20.66 17.87 6.30
N MET A 131 -21.13 17.64 5.06
CA MET A 131 -22.04 18.53 4.33
C MET A 131 -23.52 18.35 4.72
N GLY A 132 -23.82 17.59 5.78
CA GLY A 132 -25.18 17.36 6.27
C GLY A 132 -25.95 16.28 5.50
N GLN A 133 -25.29 15.52 4.63
CA GLN A 133 -25.93 14.35 4.01
C GLN A 133 -26.04 13.24 5.05
N SER A 134 -27.26 12.73 5.26
CA SER A 134 -27.52 11.61 6.18
C SER A 134 -27.65 10.26 5.47
N LYS A 135 -27.82 10.27 4.14
CA LYS A 135 -27.98 9.06 3.33
C LYS A 135 -27.32 9.25 1.97
N GLY A 136 -26.67 8.21 1.47
CA GLY A 136 -26.06 8.23 0.15
C GLY A 136 -25.36 6.92 -0.18
N MET A 137 -24.86 6.85 -1.41
CA MET A 137 -24.08 5.73 -1.91
C MET A 137 -22.85 6.29 -2.64
N VAL A 138 -21.68 5.79 -2.27
CA VAL A 138 -20.41 6.07 -2.96
C VAL A 138 -19.93 4.78 -3.60
N TYR A 139 -19.51 4.87 -4.87
CA TYR A 139 -19.15 3.72 -5.70
C TYR A 139 -17.88 4.01 -6.52
N SER A 140 -16.99 3.02 -6.61
CA SER A 140 -15.83 3.00 -7.51
C SER A 140 -15.87 1.79 -8.44
N THR A 141 -15.58 2.01 -9.73
CA THR A 141 -15.75 1.03 -10.82
C THR A 141 -14.68 -0.05 -10.89
N TYR A 142 -13.47 0.18 -10.37
CA TYR A 142 -12.32 -0.70 -10.62
C TYR A 142 -12.27 -1.94 -9.72
N TYR A 143 -12.77 -1.86 -8.48
CA TYR A 143 -12.79 -2.97 -7.51
C TYR A 143 -14.15 -3.14 -6.80
N SER A 144 -15.21 -2.54 -7.35
CA SER A 144 -16.60 -2.61 -6.84
C SER A 144 -16.71 -2.47 -5.32
N PHE A 145 -16.27 -1.33 -4.80
CA PHE A 145 -16.48 -0.98 -3.40
C PHE A 145 -17.78 -0.18 -3.23
N PHE A 146 -18.57 -0.58 -2.24
CA PHE A 146 -19.84 0.05 -1.91
C PHE A 146 -19.78 0.54 -0.47
N CYS A 147 -20.08 1.82 -0.27
CA CYS A 147 -20.30 2.35 1.06
C CYS A 147 -21.68 3.01 1.15
N TYR A 148 -22.50 2.47 2.04
CA TYR A 148 -23.82 2.97 2.37
C TYR A 148 -23.80 3.55 3.78
N PHE A 149 -24.34 4.76 3.93
CA PHE A 149 -24.42 5.44 5.23
C PHE A 149 -25.86 5.84 5.56
N ARG A 150 -26.20 5.81 6.86
CA ARG A 150 -27.51 6.14 7.44
C ARG A 150 -27.34 6.96 8.71
#